data_AF-A0A7S1NZR5-F1
#
_entry.id   AF-A0A7S1NZR5-F1
#
_cell.length_a   1.000
_cell.length_b   1.000
_cell.length_c   1.000
_cell.angle_alpha   90.00
_cell.angle_beta   90.00
_cell.angle_gamma   90.00
#
_symmetry.space_group_name_H-M   'P 1'
#
loop_
_entity.id
_entity.type
_entity.pdbx_description
1 polymer ?
#
loop_
_entity_poly.entity_id
_entity_poly.type
_entity_poly.pdbx_seq_one_letter_code
_entity_poly.pdbx_strand_id
1 'polypeptide(L)'
;AEAERRSLPIYAPDTFVEHAVSENIFAGPAMSRRARFMYGSILPHGSTGMVDCALGKTTETGTVRMIPPTIIIKGVEKHVIDGLEVWFQIAPGEAPANMHLYVPEDKVFFVADN
;
A
#
# COMPACT_ATOMS: atom_id res chain seq x y z
N ALA A 1 0.19 -17.31 8.04
CA ALA A 1 -0.77 -16.31 8.57
C ALA A 1 -2.20 -16.86 8.58
N GLU A 2 -3.18 -16.21 9.20
CA GLU A 2 -4.59 -16.67 9.14
C GLU A 2 -5.11 -16.75 7.70
N ALA A 3 -4.72 -15.78 6.85
CA ALA A 3 -5.05 -15.75 5.44
C ALA A 3 -4.64 -17.04 4.70
N GLU A 4 -3.43 -17.54 4.93
CA GLU A 4 -2.96 -18.81 4.35
C GLU A 4 -3.76 -20.01 4.84
N ARG A 5 -4.05 -20.07 6.15
CA ARG A 5 -4.81 -21.18 6.75
C ARG A 5 -6.25 -21.25 6.23
N ARG A 6 -6.81 -20.11 5.85
CA ARG A 6 -8.19 -19.98 5.36
C ARG A 6 -8.28 -19.80 3.85
N SER A 7 -7.15 -19.87 3.15
CA SER A 7 -7.05 -19.64 1.70
C SER A 7 -7.76 -18.36 1.24
N LEU A 8 -7.60 -17.27 2.02
CA LEU A 8 -8.24 -15.99 1.69
C LEU A 8 -7.57 -15.38 0.45
N PRO A 9 -8.35 -14.92 -0.54
CA PRO A 9 -7.82 -14.20 -1.68
C PRO A 9 -7.14 -12.88 -1.26
N ILE A 10 -5.94 -12.63 -1.77
CA ILE A 10 -5.20 -11.38 -1.60
C ILE A 10 -4.91 -10.83 -3.00
N TYR A 11 -5.48 -9.68 -3.30
CA TYR A 11 -5.38 -9.01 -4.60
C TYR A 11 -4.26 -7.96 -4.58
N ALA A 12 -3.43 -7.92 -5.62
CA ALA A 12 -2.42 -6.90 -5.81
C ALA A 12 -2.19 -6.61 -7.31
N PRO A 13 -1.69 -5.42 -7.67
CA PRO A 13 -1.28 -5.14 -9.04
C PRO A 13 -0.09 -6.01 -9.45
N ASP A 14 0.12 -6.13 -10.77
CA ASP A 14 1.31 -6.77 -11.32
C ASP A 14 2.59 -6.17 -10.76
N THR A 15 3.64 -6.98 -10.69
CA THR A 15 4.98 -6.63 -10.13
C THR A 15 5.02 -6.14 -8.67
N PHE A 16 3.91 -6.18 -7.92
CA PHE A 16 3.85 -5.74 -6.51
C PHE A 16 4.95 -6.33 -5.62
N VAL A 17 5.12 -7.66 -5.64
CA VAL A 17 6.12 -8.33 -4.77
C VAL A 17 7.54 -7.92 -5.13
N GLU A 18 7.84 -7.77 -6.42
CA GLU A 18 9.16 -7.35 -6.90
C GLU A 18 9.50 -5.95 -6.36
N HIS A 19 8.59 -4.99 -6.54
CA HIS A 19 8.83 -3.62 -6.10
C HIS A 19 8.85 -3.50 -4.58
N ALA A 20 7.92 -4.14 -3.87
CA ALA A 20 7.87 -4.12 -2.41
C ALA A 20 9.16 -4.67 -1.76
N VAL A 21 9.75 -5.72 -2.34
CA VAL A 21 11.01 -6.30 -1.89
C VAL A 21 12.19 -5.41 -2.29
N SER A 22 12.25 -4.97 -3.55
CA SER A 22 13.38 -4.19 -4.07
C SER A 22 13.58 -2.88 -3.31
N GLU A 23 12.49 -2.17 -3.04
CA GLU A 23 12.48 -0.89 -2.35
C GLU A 23 12.97 -1.10 -0.91
N ASN A 24 12.26 -1.92 -0.13
CA ASN A 24 12.47 -1.98 1.31
C ASN A 24 13.72 -2.76 1.74
N ILE A 25 14.26 -3.65 0.89
CA ILE A 25 15.38 -4.53 1.28
C ILE A 25 16.70 -4.02 0.70
N PHE A 26 16.78 -3.77 -0.61
CA PHE A 26 18.07 -3.46 -1.25
C PHE A 26 18.62 -2.09 -0.82
N ALA A 27 17.77 -1.07 -0.83
CA ALA A 27 18.11 0.28 -0.37
C ALA A 27 17.63 0.57 1.08
N GLY A 28 17.10 -0.46 1.76
CA GLY A 28 16.40 -0.36 3.04
C GLY A 28 17.11 0.45 4.13
N PRO A 29 18.38 0.16 4.47
CA PRO A 29 19.09 0.90 5.52
C PRO A 29 19.25 2.39 5.22
N ALA A 30 19.57 2.75 3.98
CA ALA A 30 19.75 4.14 3.56
C ALA A 30 18.41 4.89 3.55
N MET A 31 17.35 4.28 3.03
CA MET A 31 16.01 4.87 3.02
C MET A 31 15.45 5.02 4.42
N SER A 32 15.60 4.02 5.28
CA SER A 32 15.18 4.08 6.69
C SER A 32 15.85 5.23 7.44
N ARG A 33 17.14 5.48 7.17
CA ARG A 33 17.84 6.63 7.77
C ARG A 33 17.29 7.96 7.27
N ARG A 34 17.01 8.10 5.96
CA ARG A 34 16.42 9.31 5.37
C ARG A 34 14.99 9.55 5.87
N ALA A 35 14.20 8.49 6.01
CA ALA A 35 12.83 8.53 6.49
C ALA A 35 12.70 9.16 7.89
N ARG A 36 13.71 9.00 8.76
CA ARG A 36 13.74 9.66 10.08
C ARG A 36 13.70 11.19 10.01
N PHE A 37 14.32 11.77 8.98
CA PHE A 37 14.27 13.22 8.76
C PHE A 37 12.95 13.62 8.10
N MET A 38 12.53 12.87 7.09
CA MET A 38 11.29 13.13 6.35
C MET A 38 10.05 13.12 7.27
N TYR A 39 9.96 12.13 8.15
CA TYR A 39 8.84 11.98 9.08
C TYR A 39 9.08 12.60 10.45
N GLY A 40 10.23 13.25 10.67
CA GLY A 40 10.57 13.85 11.97
C GLY A 40 10.46 12.90 13.16
N SER A 41 10.62 11.58 12.96
CA SER A 41 10.27 10.56 13.96
C SER A 41 11.17 10.55 15.22
N ILE A 42 12.22 11.35 15.22
CA ILE A 42 13.13 11.56 16.36
C ILE A 42 12.84 12.88 17.11
N LEU A 43 11.94 13.72 16.61
CA LEU A 43 11.57 14.99 17.24
C LEU A 43 10.43 14.76 18.24
N PRO A 44 10.43 15.47 19.39
CA PRO A 44 9.29 15.45 20.29
C PRO A 44 8.06 16.07 19.61
N HIS A 45 6.87 15.55 19.93
CA HIS A 45 5.62 16.13 19.46
C HIS A 45 5.36 17.50 20.11
N GLY A 46 4.99 18.49 19.31
CA GLY A 46 4.65 19.83 19.82
C GLY A 46 4.83 20.92 18.79
N SER A 47 4.39 22.14 19.12
CA SER A 47 4.40 23.30 18.21
C SER A 47 5.80 23.75 17.75
N THR A 48 6.86 23.32 18.44
CA THR A 48 8.26 23.57 18.06
C THR A 48 8.99 22.29 17.64
N GLY A 49 8.26 21.19 17.43
CA GLY A 49 8.78 19.86 17.09
C GLY A 49 7.95 19.20 15.99
N MET A 50 7.70 17.90 16.11
CA MET A 50 6.89 17.17 15.13
C MET A 50 5.41 17.51 15.30
N VAL A 51 4.77 18.01 14.23
CA VAL A 51 3.35 18.42 14.24
C VAL A 51 2.46 17.51 13.40
N ASP A 52 2.93 17.06 12.23
CA ASP A 52 2.15 16.31 11.25
C ASP A 52 3.04 15.78 10.09
N CYS A 53 2.58 14.78 9.34
CA CYS A 53 3.20 14.28 8.09
C CYS A 53 2.33 14.51 6.84
N ALA A 54 1.43 15.50 6.87
CA ALA A 54 0.46 15.85 5.83
C ALA A 54 -0.59 14.76 5.55
N LEU A 55 -0.19 13.63 4.96
CA LEU A 55 -1.09 12.51 4.65
C LEU A 55 -1.55 11.75 5.91
N GLY A 56 -0.80 11.88 7.00
CA GLY A 56 -1.09 11.27 8.29
C GLY A 56 -0.27 11.90 9.41
N LYS A 57 -0.44 11.42 10.64
CA LYS A 57 0.26 12.00 11.81
C LYS A 57 1.74 11.64 11.88
N THR A 58 2.07 10.37 11.69
CA THR A 58 3.43 9.82 11.67
C THR A 58 3.39 8.34 11.24
N THR A 59 4.55 7.69 11.16
CA THR A 59 4.69 6.25 10.87
C THR A 59 4.66 5.42 12.16
N GLU A 60 4.03 4.25 12.14
CA GLU A 60 4.03 3.30 13.26
C GLU A 60 5.40 2.61 13.46
N THR A 61 5.68 2.15 14.69
CA THR A 61 6.93 1.46 15.07
C THR A 61 6.75 -0.04 15.31
N GLY A 62 5.63 -0.60 14.83
CA GLY A 62 5.28 -2.00 14.97
C GLY A 62 6.11 -2.97 14.13
N THR A 63 5.78 -4.26 14.21
CA THR A 63 6.40 -5.28 13.36
C THR A 63 5.73 -5.31 11.98
N VAL A 64 6.47 -4.89 10.96
CA VAL A 64 6.04 -4.99 9.56
C VAL A 64 6.06 -6.45 9.10
N ARG A 65 5.00 -6.88 8.40
CA ARG A 65 4.87 -8.22 7.81
C ARG A 65 4.30 -8.11 6.40
N MET A 66 4.62 -9.08 5.55
CA MET A 66 4.06 -9.19 4.21
C MET A 66 3.57 -10.61 3.99
N ILE A 67 2.38 -10.75 3.42
CA ILE A 67 1.82 -12.00 2.91
C ILE A 67 1.73 -11.84 1.39
N PRO A 68 2.30 -12.77 0.60
CA PRO A 68 2.25 -12.66 -0.86
C PRO A 68 0.81 -12.62 -1.39
N PRO A 69 0.54 -11.81 -2.43
CA PRO A 69 -0.75 -11.82 -3.10
C PRO A 69 -1.02 -13.16 -3.78
N THR A 70 -2.28 -13.58 -3.79
CA THR A 70 -2.74 -14.82 -4.44
C THR A 70 -3.41 -14.56 -5.78
N ILE A 71 -3.87 -13.33 -6.01
CA ILE A 71 -4.49 -12.88 -7.26
C ILE A 71 -3.75 -11.63 -7.73
N ILE A 72 -3.27 -11.67 -8.97
CA ILE A 72 -2.53 -10.58 -9.59
C ILE A 72 -3.39 -9.94 -10.66
N ILE A 73 -3.62 -8.63 -10.54
CA ILE A 73 -4.33 -7.82 -11.52
C ILE A 73 -3.31 -7.30 -12.54
N LYS A 74 -3.59 -7.45 -13.84
CA LYS A 74 -2.65 -7.12 -14.94
C LYS A 74 -3.19 -6.08 -15.93
N GLY A 75 -4.39 -5.57 -15.73
CA GLY A 75 -4.98 -4.56 -16.60
C GLY A 75 -6.29 -4.01 -16.08
N VAL A 76 -7.26 -3.84 -16.97
CA VAL A 76 -8.64 -3.53 -16.57
C VAL A 76 -9.37 -4.84 -16.34
N GLU A 77 -9.69 -5.13 -15.09
CA GLU A 77 -10.28 -6.40 -14.67
C GLU A 77 -11.51 -6.18 -13.80
N LYS A 78 -12.41 -7.16 -13.81
CA LYS A 78 -13.61 -7.14 -12.97
C LYS A 78 -13.63 -8.41 -12.14
N HIS A 79 -13.83 -8.26 -10.84
CA HIS A 79 -13.90 -9.37 -9.89
C HIS A 79 -15.13 -9.20 -9.02
N VAL A 80 -15.75 -10.31 -8.63
CA VAL A 80 -16.79 -10.31 -7.60
C VAL A 80 -16.13 -10.67 -6.27
N ILE A 81 -16.13 -9.74 -5.32
CA ILE A 81 -15.51 -9.91 -4.00
C ILE A 81 -16.63 -9.80 -2.97
N ASP A 82 -16.92 -10.92 -2.29
CA ASP A 82 -18.01 -11.00 -1.29
C ASP A 82 -19.37 -10.49 -1.80
N GLY A 83 -19.68 -10.78 -3.07
CA GLY A 83 -20.92 -10.36 -3.72
C GLY A 83 -20.89 -8.99 -4.38
N LEU A 84 -19.84 -8.18 -4.16
CA LEU A 84 -19.69 -6.86 -4.79
C LEU A 84 -18.87 -6.96 -6.07
N GLU A 85 -19.35 -6.36 -7.16
CA GLU A 85 -18.55 -6.19 -8.37
C GLU A 85 -17.53 -5.07 -8.16
N VAL A 86 -16.24 -5.40 -8.31
CA VAL A 86 -15.12 -4.47 -8.18
C VAL A 86 -14.36 -4.42 -9.49
N TRP A 87 -14.21 -3.22 -10.05
CA TRP A 87 -13.45 -2.99 -11.27
C TRP A 87 -12.08 -2.45 -10.90
N PHE A 88 -11.03 -3.12 -11.34
CA PHE A 88 -9.66 -2.69 -11.16
C PHE A 88 -9.14 -2.04 -12.43
N GLN A 89 -8.25 -1.05 -12.26
CA GLN A 89 -7.49 -0.44 -13.33
C GLN A 89 -6.04 -0.28 -12.87
N ILE A 90 -5.10 -0.88 -13.60
CA ILE A 90 -3.67 -0.62 -13.39
C ILE A 90 -3.36 0.86 -13.66
N ALA A 91 -2.73 1.50 -12.68
CA ALA A 91 -2.50 2.94 -12.66
C ALA A 91 -1.12 3.24 -12.05
N PRO A 92 -0.02 2.88 -12.75
CA PRO A 92 1.33 3.16 -12.27
C PRO A 92 1.54 4.68 -12.16
N GLY A 93 2.27 5.12 -11.14
CA GLY A 93 2.39 6.53 -10.80
C GLY A 93 3.23 6.74 -9.56
N GLU A 94 2.57 7.04 -8.43
CA GLU A 94 3.20 7.17 -7.11
C GLU A 94 4.10 5.95 -6.82
N ALA A 95 3.54 4.75 -6.94
CA ALA A 95 4.27 3.50 -6.90
C ALA A 95 4.36 2.86 -8.31
N PRO A 96 5.43 2.09 -8.59
CA PRO A 96 5.57 1.35 -9.85
C PRO A 96 4.46 0.31 -10.06
N ALA A 97 4.03 -0.35 -8.98
CA ALA A 97 2.94 -1.32 -8.96
C ALA A 97 1.75 -0.73 -8.19
N ASN A 98 0.82 -0.09 -8.91
CA ASN A 98 -0.34 0.59 -8.32
C ASN A 98 -1.61 0.37 -9.17
N MET A 99 -2.78 0.46 -8.53
CA MET A 99 -4.07 0.27 -9.17
C MET A 99 -5.20 1.05 -8.49
N HIS A 100 -6.13 1.55 -9.30
CA HIS A 100 -7.40 2.07 -8.82
C HIS A 100 -8.44 0.95 -8.67
N LEU A 101 -9.47 1.20 -7.87
CA LEU A 101 -10.68 0.37 -7.84
C LEU A 101 -11.95 1.21 -7.95
N TYR A 102 -12.96 0.66 -8.60
CA TYR A 102 -14.29 1.24 -8.72
C TYR A 102 -15.34 0.21 -8.34
N VAL A 103 -16.29 0.60 -7.49
CA VAL A 103 -17.44 -0.22 -7.10
C VAL A 103 -18.69 0.39 -7.76
N PRO A 104 -19.23 -0.20 -8.85
CA PRO A 104 -20.30 0.42 -9.63
C PRO A 104 -21.62 0.57 -8.89
N GLU A 105 -21.96 -0.39 -8.03
CA GLU A 105 -23.21 -0.40 -7.26
C GLU A 105 -23.31 0.84 -6.37
N ASP A 106 -22.22 1.14 -5.66
CA ASP A 106 -22.11 2.30 -4.77
C ASP A 106 -21.65 3.58 -5.48
N LYS A 107 -21.20 3.46 -6.74
CA LYS A 107 -20.56 4.55 -7.52
C LYS A 107 -19.36 5.16 -6.80
N VAL A 108 -18.60 4.33 -6.08
CA VAL A 108 -17.42 4.76 -5.34
C VAL A 108 -16.17 4.46 -6.16
N PHE A 109 -15.35 5.49 -6.35
CA PHE A 109 -14.05 5.38 -6.97
C PHE A 109 -12.95 5.62 -5.96
N PHE A 110 -12.00 4.69 -5.87
CA PHE A 110 -10.85 4.76 -4.99
C PHE A 110 -9.59 4.84 -5.86
N VAL A 111 -8.88 5.96 -5.71
CA VAL A 111 -7.73 6.36 -6.53
C VAL A 111 -6.40 5.88 -5.97
N ALA A 112 -6.41 5.03 -4.94
CA ALA A 112 -5.23 4.74 -4.14
C ALA A 112 -4.61 6.06 -3.60
N ASP A 113 -3.38 6.35 -3.97
CA ASP A 113 -2.56 7.51 -3.60
C ASP A 113 -2.14 8.36 -4.81
N ASN A 114 -2.78 8.16 -5.96
CA ASN A 114 -2.59 8.99 -7.16
C ASN A 114 -3.27 10.38 -7.06
#